data_AF-A0AAP7KDX8-F1
#
_entry.id   AF-A0AAP7KDX8-F1
#
_cell.length_a   1.000
_cell.length_b   1.000
_cell.length_c   1.000
_cell.angle_alpha   90.00
_cell.angle_beta   90.00
_cell.angle_gamma   90.00
#
_symmetry.space_group_name_H-M   'P 1'
#
loop_
_entity.id
_entity.type
_entity.pdbx_description
1 polymer ?
#
loop_
_entity_poly.entity_id
_entity_poly.type
_entity_poly.pdbx_seq_one_letter_code
_entity_poly.pdbx_strand_id
1 'polypeptide(L)'
;MARAAINILGDGSIMDITSLGRGDISVAHPSPGQYLVTGTLGMCPPPEGWGYVINQADSGASVAISFTDGVLLVSVAKEGEPADLVHSITLHVSVEDLPAPQIPDSHAPEPVDPLALAQVEAGRLRAIADAAIAPLQDAVDLDDATVDEMRRLTAWKRYRVALNRLPEQAGWPTEIDWPALPA
;
A
#
# COMPACT_ATOMS: atom_id res chain seq x y z
N MET A 1 2.57 -3.23 22.51
CA MET A 1 2.49 -4.69 22.41
C MET A 1 1.15 -5.01 21.83
N ALA A 2 1.13 -5.75 20.73
CA ALA A 2 -0.09 -6.12 20.04
C ALA A 2 -0.55 -7.49 20.56
N ARG A 3 -1.84 -7.80 20.37
CA ARG A 3 -2.37 -9.12 20.70
C ARG A 3 -2.25 -10.05 19.49
N ALA A 4 -1.93 -11.31 19.76
CA ALA A 4 -2.11 -12.41 18.83
C ALA A 4 -2.94 -13.52 19.49
N ALA A 5 -3.78 -14.17 18.70
CA ALA A 5 -4.45 -15.41 19.05
C ALA A 5 -3.78 -16.54 18.25
N ILE A 6 -3.33 -17.58 18.94
CA ILE A 6 -2.68 -18.75 18.35
C ILE A 6 -3.57 -19.96 18.62
N ASN A 7 -3.98 -20.66 17.58
CA ASN A 7 -4.70 -21.92 17.70
C ASN A 7 -3.73 -23.09 17.52
N ILE A 8 -3.51 -23.87 18.58
CA ILE A 8 -2.55 -24.98 18.62
C ILE A 8 -3.34 -26.29 18.75
N LEU A 9 -3.02 -27.26 17.90
CA LEU A 9 -3.59 -28.61 17.93
C LEU A 9 -2.90 -29.48 18.98
N GLY A 10 -3.54 -30.61 19.33
CA GLY A 10 -3.00 -31.56 20.31
C GLY A 10 -1.61 -32.11 20.01
N ASP A 11 -1.25 -32.25 18.73
CA ASP A 11 0.07 -32.70 18.28
C ASP A 11 1.14 -31.58 18.29
N GLY A 12 0.76 -30.36 18.69
CA GLY A 12 1.62 -29.18 18.71
C GLY A 12 1.68 -28.40 17.39
N SER A 13 0.97 -28.85 16.34
CA SER A 13 0.86 -28.11 15.09
C SER A 13 0.05 -26.83 15.28
N ILE A 14 0.48 -25.74 14.65
CA ILE A 14 -0.27 -24.48 14.61
C ILE A 14 -1.37 -24.61 13.55
N MET A 15 -2.64 -24.53 13.96
CA MET A 15 -3.78 -24.52 13.05
C MET A 15 -3.93 -23.16 12.36
N ASP A 16 -3.89 -22.08 13.13
CA ASP A 16 -3.89 -20.71 12.63
C ASP A 16 -3.27 -19.73 13.63
N ILE A 17 -2.90 -18.55 13.12
CA ILE A 17 -2.46 -17.40 13.91
C ILE A 17 -3.23 -16.17 13.43
N THR A 18 -3.88 -15.47 14.35
CA THR A 18 -4.44 -14.14 14.12
C THR A 18 -3.65 -13.11 14.93
N SER A 19 -2.80 -12.31 14.29
CA SER A 19 -1.93 -11.33 14.96
C SER A 19 -2.22 -9.90 14.53
N LEU A 20 -2.21 -8.96 15.47
CA LEU A 20 -2.17 -7.51 15.20
C LEU A 20 -0.73 -6.95 15.21
N GLY A 21 0.27 -7.79 15.48
CA GLY A 21 1.68 -7.43 15.56
C GLY A 21 2.54 -8.33 14.68
N ARG A 22 3.79 -8.58 15.08
CA ARG A 22 4.61 -9.63 14.48
C ARG A 22 3.88 -10.98 14.57
N GLY A 23 4.04 -11.79 13.53
CA GLY A 23 3.43 -13.12 13.40
C GLY A 23 4.43 -14.26 13.41
N ASP A 24 5.72 -13.97 13.67
CA ASP A 24 6.82 -14.94 13.69
C ASP A 24 6.76 -15.80 14.96
N ILE A 25 5.73 -16.63 15.07
CA ILE A 25 5.43 -17.48 16.22
C ILE A 25 5.70 -18.94 15.83
N SER A 26 6.34 -19.68 16.73
CA SER A 26 6.58 -21.12 16.55
C SER A 26 6.19 -21.90 17.80
N VAL A 27 5.77 -23.14 17.60
CA VAL A 27 5.40 -24.08 18.66
C VAL A 27 6.27 -25.33 18.54
N ALA A 28 6.88 -25.75 19.63
CA ALA A 28 7.55 -27.03 19.74
C ALA A 28 6.83 -27.94 20.75
N HIS A 29 6.77 -29.23 20.45
CA HIS A 29 6.09 -30.25 21.26
C HIS A 29 7.08 -31.33 21.72
N PRO A 30 7.89 -31.07 22.77
CA PRO A 30 8.95 -31.99 23.19
C PRO A 30 8.45 -33.28 23.83
N SER A 31 7.27 -33.27 24.43
CA SER A 31 6.72 -34.41 25.16
C SER A 31 5.20 -34.26 25.34
N PRO A 32 4.46 -35.34 25.64
CA PRO A 32 3.04 -35.26 25.90
C PRO A 32 2.67 -34.17 26.90
N GLY A 33 1.67 -33.37 26.55
CA GLY A 33 1.17 -32.26 27.34
C GLY A 33 2.11 -31.07 27.47
N GLN A 34 3.21 -30.98 26.73
CA GLN A 34 4.10 -29.81 26.78
C GLN A 34 4.19 -29.10 25.44
N TYR A 35 3.73 -27.85 25.41
CA TYR A 35 3.81 -26.99 24.23
C TYR A 35 4.67 -25.78 24.55
N LEU A 36 5.78 -25.61 23.82
CA LEU A 36 6.70 -24.49 23.95
C LEU A 36 6.43 -23.49 22.84
N VAL A 37 5.87 -22.33 23.20
CA VAL A 37 5.52 -21.28 22.24
C VAL A 37 6.57 -20.16 22.31
N THR A 38 7.18 -19.84 21.18
CA THR A 38 8.22 -18.81 21.05
C THR A 38 7.80 -17.75 20.03
N GLY A 39 8.44 -16.58 20.06
CA GLY A 39 8.02 -15.42 19.25
C GLY A 39 6.88 -14.61 19.89
N THR A 40 6.65 -14.82 21.19
CA THR A 40 5.65 -14.11 21.99
C THR A 40 6.31 -13.35 23.12
N LEU A 41 5.60 -12.37 23.67
CA LEU A 41 5.97 -11.58 24.85
C LEU A 41 5.21 -12.05 26.11
N GLY A 42 4.70 -13.29 26.09
CA GLY A 42 3.92 -13.88 27.17
C GLY A 42 2.41 -13.84 26.94
N MET A 43 1.64 -14.21 27.97
CA MET A 43 0.16 -14.19 27.91
C MET A 43 -0.36 -12.76 27.88
N CYS A 44 -1.39 -12.54 27.06
CA CYS A 44 -2.11 -11.27 27.02
C CYS A 44 -3.29 -11.31 28.03
N PRO A 45 -3.25 -10.55 29.13
CA PRO A 45 -4.29 -10.56 30.15
C PRO A 45 -5.52 -9.71 29.76
N PRO A 46 -6.66 -9.88 30.45
CA PRO A 46 -7.82 -8.99 30.29
C PRO A 46 -7.48 -7.52 30.59
N PRO A 47 -8.11 -6.54 29.89
CA PRO A 47 -9.18 -6.70 28.90
C PRO A 47 -8.70 -6.98 27.46
N GLU A 48 -7.39 -6.94 27.21
CA GLU A 48 -6.80 -7.01 25.86
C GLU A 48 -6.71 -8.46 25.34
N GLY A 49 -6.59 -9.42 26.25
CA GLY A 49 -6.63 -10.85 25.99
C GLY A 49 -7.50 -11.61 27.00
N TRP A 50 -7.63 -12.91 26.78
CA TRP A 50 -8.53 -13.78 27.56
C TRP A 50 -7.78 -14.92 28.23
N GLY A 51 -6.43 -14.85 28.27
CA GLY A 51 -5.61 -15.99 28.66
C GLY A 51 -5.67 -17.06 27.58
N TYR A 52 -6.30 -18.20 27.89
CA TYR A 52 -6.45 -19.32 26.96
C TYR A 52 -7.88 -19.85 26.94
N VAL A 53 -8.24 -20.51 25.84
CA VAL A 53 -9.51 -21.21 25.67
C VAL A 53 -9.22 -22.61 25.15
N ILE A 54 -9.71 -23.64 25.84
CA ILE A 54 -9.62 -25.03 25.38
C ILE A 54 -10.88 -25.42 24.61
N ASN A 55 -10.74 -26.31 23.62
CA ASN A 55 -11.89 -26.89 22.95
C ASN A 55 -12.77 -27.68 23.94
N GLN A 56 -14.09 -27.76 23.70
CA GLN A 56 -15.02 -28.50 24.54
C GLN A 56 -14.65 -30.00 24.68
N ALA A 57 -14.08 -30.60 23.62
CA ALA A 57 -13.57 -31.97 23.65
C ALA A 57 -12.47 -32.18 24.69
N ASP A 58 -11.78 -31.11 25.07
CA ASP A 58 -10.65 -31.07 26.00
C ASP A 58 -11.02 -30.57 27.40
N SER A 59 -12.32 -30.38 27.70
CA SER A 59 -12.80 -29.78 28.96
C SER A 59 -12.34 -30.48 30.25
N GLY A 60 -11.89 -31.73 30.17
CA GLY A 60 -11.31 -32.47 31.29
C GLY A 60 -9.81 -32.24 31.51
N ALA A 61 -9.15 -31.45 30.67
CA ALA A 61 -7.73 -31.13 30.79
C ALA A 61 -7.51 -29.91 31.70
N SER A 62 -6.48 -30.00 32.53
CA SER A 62 -5.93 -28.87 33.27
C SER A 62 -4.79 -28.25 32.48
N VAL A 63 -4.71 -26.92 32.48
CA VAL A 63 -3.67 -26.17 31.76
C VAL A 63 -2.93 -25.27 32.74
N ALA A 64 -1.61 -25.39 32.78
CA ALA A 64 -0.71 -24.50 33.50
C ALA A 64 0.19 -23.78 32.49
N ILE A 65 0.34 -22.46 32.65
CA ILE A 65 1.12 -21.64 31.74
C ILE A 65 2.19 -20.90 32.52
N SER A 66 3.41 -20.89 31.99
CA SER A 66 4.53 -20.10 32.50
C SER A 66 5.27 -19.43 31.34
N PHE A 67 5.86 -18.27 31.61
CA PHE A 67 6.64 -17.54 30.62
C PHE A 67 8.03 -17.24 31.21
N THR A 68 9.08 -17.77 30.58
CA THR A 68 10.47 -17.57 31.01
C THR A 68 11.35 -17.46 29.78
N ASP A 69 12.26 -16.48 29.75
CA ASP A 69 13.26 -16.30 28.69
C ASP A 69 12.71 -16.31 27.25
N GLY A 70 11.53 -15.70 27.04
CA GLY A 70 10.89 -15.62 25.71
C GLY A 70 10.16 -16.90 25.27
N VAL A 71 10.09 -17.91 26.14
CA VAL A 71 9.35 -19.16 25.91
C VAL A 71 8.12 -19.20 26.81
N LEU A 72 6.96 -19.34 26.18
CA LEU A 72 5.70 -19.61 26.86
C LEU A 72 5.49 -21.12 26.90
N LEU A 73 5.74 -21.71 28.07
CA LEU A 73 5.47 -23.13 28.31
C LEU A 73 4.00 -23.31 28.71
N VAL A 74 3.29 -24.11 27.93
CA VAL A 74 1.92 -24.56 28.20
C VAL A 74 1.99 -26.04 28.57
N SER A 75 1.67 -26.34 29.81
CA SER A 75 1.61 -27.70 30.35
C SER A 75 0.15 -28.13 30.47
N VAL A 76 -0.20 -29.24 29.83
CA VAL A 76 -1.54 -29.84 29.81
C VAL A 76 -1.49 -31.19 30.52
N ALA A 77 -2.41 -31.40 31.44
CA ALA A 77 -2.54 -32.67 32.16
C ALA A 77 -4.01 -33.10 32.24
N LYS A 78 -4.25 -34.40 32.12
CA LYS A 78 -5.55 -35.04 32.27
C LYS A 78 -5.49 -36.04 33.42
N GLU A 79 -6.41 -35.92 34.37
CA GLU A 79 -6.43 -36.76 35.58
C GLU A 79 -5.11 -36.71 36.40
N GLY A 80 -4.36 -35.61 36.29
CA GLY A 80 -3.09 -35.41 36.99
C GLY A 80 -1.84 -35.86 36.22
N GLU A 81 -2.00 -36.52 35.06
CA GLU A 81 -0.88 -36.98 34.23
C GLU A 81 -0.71 -36.09 32.97
N PRO A 82 0.53 -35.78 32.54
CA PRO A 82 0.78 -35.04 31.31
C PRO A 82 0.16 -35.74 30.10
N ALA A 83 -0.68 -35.02 29.35
CA ALA A 83 -1.41 -35.58 28.22
C ALA A 83 -1.67 -34.51 27.15
N ASP A 84 -1.62 -34.94 25.89
CA ASP A 84 -1.94 -34.08 24.75
C ASP A 84 -3.43 -33.78 24.69
N LEU A 85 -3.75 -32.62 24.12
CA LEU A 85 -5.13 -32.26 23.79
C LEU A 85 -5.66 -33.20 22.70
N VAL A 86 -6.94 -33.52 22.73
CA VAL A 86 -7.64 -34.25 21.68
C VAL A 86 -7.91 -33.33 20.48
N HIS A 87 -8.18 -32.04 20.73
CA HIS A 87 -8.50 -31.09 19.68
C HIS A 87 -7.53 -29.91 19.65
N SER A 88 -7.74 -28.89 20.49
CA SER A 88 -6.97 -27.65 20.38
C SER A 88 -7.08 -26.73 21.59
N ILE A 89 -6.11 -25.84 21.70
CA ILE A 89 -6.10 -24.70 22.61
C ILE A 89 -5.87 -23.39 21.82
N THR A 90 -6.64 -22.37 22.15
CA THR A 90 -6.42 -20.99 21.69
C THR A 90 -5.69 -20.23 22.78
N LEU A 91 -4.52 -19.66 22.46
CA LEU A 91 -3.74 -18.82 23.37
C LEU A 91 -3.85 -17.37 22.93
N HIS A 92 -4.22 -16.47 23.84
CA HIS A 92 -4.09 -15.03 23.64
C HIS A 92 -2.75 -14.58 24.23
N VAL A 93 -1.85 -14.17 23.35
CA VAL A 93 -0.48 -13.78 23.70
C VAL A 93 -0.22 -12.34 23.27
N SER A 94 0.74 -11.71 23.95
CA SER A 94 1.30 -10.44 23.54
C SER A 94 2.41 -10.69 22.53
N VAL A 95 2.52 -9.83 21.52
CA VAL A 95 3.59 -9.87 20.51
C VAL A 95 4.15 -8.47 20.30
N GLU A 96 5.34 -8.40 19.70
CA GLU A 96 5.89 -7.12 19.26
C GLU A 96 4.95 -6.44 18.27
N ASP A 97 4.84 -5.12 18.38
CA ASP A 97 4.08 -4.32 17.43
C ASP A 97 4.75 -4.39 16.04
N LEU A 98 3.95 -4.32 14.97
CA LEU A 98 4.52 -4.09 13.65
C LEU A 98 5.20 -2.71 13.65
N PRO A 99 6.36 -2.56 12.99
CA PRO A 99 6.94 -1.25 12.80
C PRO A 99 5.91 -0.36 12.11
N ALA A 100 5.82 0.90 12.53
CA ALA A 100 4.97 1.88 11.85
C ALA A 100 5.31 1.84 10.35
N PRO A 101 4.31 1.81 9.44
CA PRO A 101 4.56 1.91 8.02
C PRO A 101 5.43 3.13 7.78
N GLN A 102 6.61 2.93 7.19
CA GLN A 102 7.41 4.04 6.72
C GLN A 102 6.62 4.66 5.57
N ILE A 103 5.92 5.74 5.84
CA ILE A 103 5.46 6.65 4.78
C ILE A 103 6.78 7.14 4.16
N PRO A 104 7.07 6.82 2.88
CA PRO A 104 8.27 7.31 2.25
C PRO A 104 8.34 8.81 2.48
N ASP A 105 9.46 9.32 2.98
CA ASP A 105 9.70 10.75 3.01
C ASP A 105 9.35 11.27 1.63
N SER A 106 8.41 12.22 1.57
CA SER A 106 7.99 12.84 0.31
C SER A 106 9.27 13.27 -0.37
N HIS A 107 9.67 12.56 -1.44
CA HIS A 107 10.91 12.84 -2.13
C HIS A 107 10.89 14.33 -2.45
N ALA A 108 11.99 15.04 -2.18
CA ALA A 108 12.14 16.40 -2.70
C ALA A 108 11.69 16.37 -4.17
N PRO A 109 10.86 17.33 -4.64
CA PRO A 109 10.26 17.23 -5.96
C PRO A 109 11.35 16.85 -6.94
N GLU A 110 11.17 15.69 -7.60
CA GLU A 110 12.15 15.24 -8.59
C GLU A 110 12.40 16.43 -9.53
N PRO A 111 13.67 16.74 -9.85
CA PRO A 111 13.98 17.86 -10.72
C PRO A 111 13.20 17.65 -12.01
N VAL A 112 12.18 18.49 -12.21
CA VAL A 112 11.25 18.31 -13.31
C VAL A 112 12.04 18.56 -14.59
N ASP A 113 12.05 17.56 -15.48
CA ASP A 113 12.74 17.68 -16.76
C ASP A 113 12.18 18.89 -17.53
N PRO A 114 12.99 19.95 -17.76
CA PRO A 114 12.54 21.15 -18.47
C PRO A 114 12.03 20.81 -19.88
N LEU A 115 12.56 19.76 -20.51
CA LEU A 115 12.11 19.28 -21.81
C LEU A 115 10.67 18.76 -21.74
N ALA A 116 10.36 17.94 -20.73
CA ALA A 116 9.03 17.36 -20.54
C ALA A 116 7.99 18.46 -20.30
N LEU A 117 8.30 19.47 -19.48
CA LEU A 117 7.42 20.62 -19.23
C LEU A 117 7.16 21.41 -20.51
N ALA A 118 8.23 21.73 -21.25
CA ALA A 118 8.14 22.48 -22.50
C ALA A 118 7.30 21.73 -23.56
N GLN A 119 7.45 20.40 -23.65
CA GLN A 119 6.67 19.56 -24.57
C GLN A 119 5.18 19.50 -24.19
N VAL A 120 4.87 19.39 -22.89
CA VAL A 120 3.48 19.41 -22.39
C VAL A 120 2.83 20.74 -22.73
N GLU A 121 3.49 21.86 -22.45
CA GLU A 121 2.93 23.19 -22.72
C GLU A 121 2.79 23.47 -24.23
N ALA A 122 3.79 23.10 -25.03
CA ALA A 122 3.69 23.18 -26.50
C ALA A 122 2.57 22.27 -27.06
N GLY A 123 2.36 21.10 -26.45
CA GLY A 123 1.22 20.23 -26.76
C GLY A 123 -0.12 20.90 -26.46
N ARG A 124 -0.27 21.49 -25.27
CA ARG A 124 -1.47 22.20 -24.84
C ARG A 124 -1.81 23.37 -25.77
N LEU A 125 -0.83 24.21 -26.11
CA LEU A 125 -1.02 25.36 -26.99
C LEU A 125 -1.37 24.95 -28.43
N ARG A 126 -0.80 23.84 -28.93
CA ARG A 126 -1.17 23.29 -30.26
C ARG A 126 -2.61 22.79 -30.28
N ALA A 127 -3.05 22.10 -29.23
CA ALA A 127 -4.44 21.65 -29.12
C ALA A 127 -5.43 22.82 -29.14
N ILE A 128 -5.10 23.93 -28.46
CA ILE A 128 -5.90 25.17 -28.52
C ILE A 128 -5.93 25.72 -29.95
N ALA A 129 -4.78 25.78 -30.62
CA ALA A 129 -4.71 26.27 -32.00
C ALA A 129 -5.52 25.39 -32.96
N ASP A 130 -5.44 24.06 -32.84
CA ASP A 130 -6.20 23.14 -33.69
C ASP A 130 -7.72 23.27 -33.46
N ALA A 131 -8.15 23.43 -32.20
CA ALA A 131 -9.55 23.65 -31.86
C ALA A 131 -10.09 24.98 -32.42
N ALA A 132 -9.27 26.03 -32.48
CA ALA A 132 -9.64 27.31 -33.10
C ALA A 132 -9.62 27.26 -34.63
N ILE A 133 -8.67 26.51 -35.21
CA ILE A 133 -8.53 26.36 -36.67
C ILE A 133 -9.67 25.55 -37.28
N ALA A 134 -10.11 24.46 -36.63
CA ALA A 134 -11.11 23.55 -37.18
C ALA A 134 -12.39 24.24 -37.70
N PRO A 135 -13.17 24.99 -36.89
CA PRO A 135 -14.39 25.64 -37.38
C PRO A 135 -14.13 26.74 -38.42
N LEU A 136 -13.01 27.44 -38.32
CA LEU A 136 -12.61 28.47 -39.29
C LEU A 136 -12.23 27.84 -40.64
N GLN A 137 -11.63 26.66 -40.61
CA GLN A 137 -11.30 25.89 -41.81
C GLN A 137 -12.58 25.33 -42.44
N ASP A 138 -13.52 24.81 -41.64
CA ASP A 138 -14.82 24.35 -42.13
C ASP A 138 -15.58 25.46 -42.89
N ALA A 139 -15.59 26.69 -42.34
CA ALA A 139 -16.21 27.84 -43.00
C ALA A 139 -15.55 28.19 -44.34
N VAL A 140 -14.21 28.06 -44.43
CA VAL A 140 -13.47 28.28 -45.68
C VAL A 140 -13.76 27.15 -46.69
N ASP A 141 -13.80 25.90 -46.23
CA ASP A 141 -14.05 24.74 -47.08
C ASP A 141 -15.49 24.73 -47.63
N LEU A 142 -16.43 25.36 -46.92
CA LEU A 142 -17.81 25.59 -47.33
C LEU A 142 -18.02 26.90 -48.14
N ASP A 143 -16.96 27.67 -48.36
CA ASP A 143 -17.00 28.99 -49.04
C ASP A 143 -17.93 30.01 -48.35
N ASP A 144 -18.14 29.85 -47.03
CA ASP A 144 -18.98 30.69 -46.16
C ASP A 144 -18.16 31.58 -45.20
N ALA A 145 -16.82 31.48 -45.26
CA ALA A 145 -15.94 32.25 -44.40
C ALA A 145 -15.99 33.75 -44.68
N THR A 146 -16.22 34.52 -43.62
CA THR A 146 -16.09 35.98 -43.66
C THR A 146 -14.62 36.42 -43.77
N VAL A 147 -14.39 37.66 -44.22
CA VAL A 147 -13.04 38.25 -44.31
C VAL A 147 -12.32 38.21 -42.95
N ASP A 148 -13.05 38.40 -41.85
CA ASP A 148 -12.47 38.37 -40.51
C ASP A 148 -12.15 36.94 -40.05
N GLU A 149 -12.94 35.93 -40.43
CA GLU A 149 -12.62 34.52 -40.19
C GLU A 149 -11.39 34.08 -40.96
N MET A 150 -11.23 34.50 -42.22
CA MET A 150 -10.01 34.23 -42.99
C MET A 150 -8.77 34.86 -42.36
N ARG A 151 -8.90 36.07 -41.79
CA ARG A 151 -7.82 36.74 -41.04
C ARG A 151 -7.47 35.96 -39.77
N ARG A 152 -8.47 35.57 -38.97
CA ARG A 152 -8.28 34.74 -37.77
C ARG A 152 -7.63 33.39 -38.11
N LEU A 153 -8.10 32.72 -39.16
CA LEU A 153 -7.54 31.44 -39.61
C LEU A 153 -6.06 31.57 -39.96
N THR A 154 -5.70 32.65 -40.67
CA THR A 154 -4.30 32.94 -41.01
C THR A 154 -3.46 33.19 -39.76
N ALA A 155 -3.97 33.93 -38.78
CA ALA A 155 -3.28 34.20 -37.52
C ALA A 155 -3.06 32.91 -36.71
N TRP A 156 -4.09 32.07 -36.55
CA TRP A 156 -3.99 30.78 -35.87
C TRP A 156 -3.06 29.79 -36.58
N LYS A 157 -3.07 29.73 -37.92
CA LYS A 157 -2.13 28.90 -38.68
C LYS A 157 -0.68 29.34 -38.48
N ARG A 158 -0.41 30.66 -38.48
CA ARG A 158 0.93 31.21 -38.18
C ARG A 158 1.36 30.88 -36.75
N TYR A 159 0.45 31.02 -35.80
CA TYR A 159 0.67 30.65 -34.40
C TYR A 159 1.06 29.17 -34.25
N ARG A 160 0.29 28.26 -34.85
CA ARG A 160 0.60 26.82 -34.84
C ARG A 160 1.96 26.50 -35.47
N VAL A 161 2.32 27.17 -36.56
CA VAL A 161 3.65 27.02 -37.18
C VAL A 161 4.76 27.52 -36.25
N ALA A 162 4.55 28.65 -35.54
CA ALA A 162 5.50 29.15 -34.56
C ALA A 162 5.69 28.16 -33.39
N LEU A 163 4.62 27.55 -32.89
CA LEU A 163 4.69 26.51 -31.87
C LEU A 163 5.50 25.28 -32.31
N ASN A 164 5.37 24.87 -33.58
CA ASN A 164 6.14 23.74 -34.12
C ASN A 164 7.64 24.05 -34.28
N ARG A 165 8.03 25.33 -34.32
CA ARG A 165 9.42 25.78 -34.42
C ARG A 165 10.06 26.11 -33.07
N LEU A 166 9.33 25.98 -31.95
CA LEU A 166 9.90 26.19 -30.61
C LEU A 166 11.18 25.39 -30.35
N PRO A 167 11.31 24.11 -30.77
CA PRO A 167 12.56 23.35 -30.58
C PRO A 167 13.76 23.88 -31.37
N GLU A 168 13.55 24.75 -32.35
CA GLU A 168 14.62 25.39 -33.14
C GLU A 168 15.17 26.65 -32.46
N GLN A 169 14.55 27.12 -31.37
CA GLN A 169 15.02 28.28 -30.61
C GLN A 169 16.31 27.96 -29.83
N ALA A 170 17.22 28.93 -29.75
CA ALA A 170 18.48 28.78 -29.01
C ALA A 170 18.30 28.51 -27.51
N GLY A 171 17.18 28.96 -26.92
CA GLY A 171 16.85 28.76 -25.50
C GLY A 171 16.04 27.50 -25.20
N TRP A 172 15.72 26.66 -26.19
CA TRP A 172 14.98 25.43 -25.93
C TRP A 172 15.78 24.43 -25.07
N PRO A 173 15.18 23.76 -24.07
CA PRO A 173 13.80 23.90 -23.57
C PRO A 173 13.66 24.80 -22.32
N THR A 174 14.70 25.54 -21.92
CA THR A 174 14.75 26.24 -20.62
C THR A 174 14.29 27.70 -20.68
N GLU A 175 14.64 28.42 -21.75
CA GLU A 175 14.32 29.83 -21.98
C GLU A 175 13.56 29.95 -23.31
N ILE A 176 12.26 29.69 -23.28
CA ILE A 176 11.41 29.62 -24.47
C ILE A 176 10.69 30.94 -24.68
N ASP A 177 10.82 31.51 -25.88
CA ASP A 177 10.03 32.66 -26.33
C ASP A 177 8.71 32.15 -26.94
N TRP A 178 7.65 32.14 -26.12
CA TRP A 178 6.35 31.63 -26.53
C TRP A 178 5.63 32.63 -27.44
N PRO A 179 5.09 32.19 -28.60
CA PRO A 179 4.31 33.09 -29.45
C PRO A 179 3.07 33.59 -28.69
N ALA A 180 2.65 34.82 -28.97
CA ALA A 180 1.44 35.38 -28.40
C ALA A 180 0.19 34.73 -29.01
N LEU A 181 -0.83 34.46 -28.17
CA LEU A 181 -2.11 33.96 -28.64
C LEU A 181 -2.78 34.98 -29.58
N PRO A 182 -3.24 34.57 -30.78
CA PRO A 182 -3.98 35.44 -31.66
C PRO A 182 -5.39 35.71 -31.13
N ALA A 183 -5.93 36.89 -31.47
CA ALA A 183 -7.29 37.33 -31.13
C ALA A 183 -8.33 36.92 -32.17
#